data_AF-A0A9Q1AAS1-F1
#
_entry.id   AF-A0A9Q1AAS1-F1
#
_cell.length_a   1.000
_cell.length_b   1.000
_cell.length_c   1.000
_cell.angle_alpha   90.00
_cell.angle_beta   90.00
_cell.angle_gamma   90.00
#
_symmetry.space_group_name_H-M   'P 1'
#
loop_
_entity.id
_entity.type
_entity.pdbx_description
1 polymer ?
#
loop_
_entity_poly.entity_id
_entity_poly.type
_entity_poly.pdbx_seq_one_letter_code
_entity_poly.pdbx_strand_id
1 'polypeptide(L)'
;MNLTRQQETLQNFSTVTKNGTTDTYTRVPPSSNMVLNNNENVSFAQNYSDGVLENLASGRNGSDGSVKWLSTELEPNLTENLLSRWLAPGGEPCRESRTVEIVIPGLDGKDLIELTAGDSHEFCFQALDESKNLVCSGGDYFETDLSGEAWKSRPLVRDFGNGSYSILLQVHPDFAGDYNLTLILLFRHFLGLKFSPWRFVFDKQLRKFRIKFVKGGTRLPKIGTCEKFDFNRDLWLGRWTRHAKNDGCQISNDGRYRCLAPDFPCQSPWCSGSLGMLEIPRRFDLNFSNPKDASQTVRITSIFNGHWNETMNYEGFNSLNDEGFRSLLKKYFSEDTVLDTIIMNSGLHECVHWHNLRAYSEGAGYAASFWKEVMDSVRQRGLAVPRIFYRTTIATGGYARSLAFNPNKMEAFNWVALDKFRRAGLVSGVIDNFDMTFPWHFDNRCNDGVHYGRPPAKMKWRDGEIGHQYFVDLMLAHVLLNALCSR
;
A
#
# COMPACT_ATOMS: atom_id res chain seq x y z
N MET A 1 -24.17 -35.20 24.03
CA MET A 1 -22.77 -35.31 24.49
C MET A 1 -22.11 -33.97 24.24
N ASN A 2 -21.61 -33.35 25.32
CA ASN A 2 -21.22 -31.94 25.40
C ASN A 2 -19.97 -31.59 24.59
N LEU A 3 -20.08 -30.48 23.86
CA LEU A 3 -18.98 -29.72 23.25
C LEU A 3 -18.59 -28.58 24.20
N THR A 4 -17.53 -28.76 24.98
CA THR A 4 -16.85 -27.68 25.71
C THR A 4 -15.40 -28.07 25.92
N ARG A 5 -14.52 -27.63 25.01
CA ARG A 5 -13.08 -27.43 25.27
C ARG A 5 -12.43 -26.75 24.07
N GLN A 6 -12.43 -25.42 24.04
CA GLN A 6 -11.41 -24.58 23.40
C GLN A 6 -11.66 -23.09 23.70
N GLN A 7 -11.76 -22.76 24.99
CA GLN A 7 -11.89 -21.37 25.43
C GLN A 7 -11.00 -21.03 26.65
N GLU A 8 -9.85 -21.70 26.77
CA GLU A 8 -8.86 -21.43 27.81
C GLU A 8 -7.47 -21.26 27.20
N THR A 9 -7.13 -20.04 26.78
CA THR A 9 -5.72 -19.57 26.73
C THR A 9 -5.57 -18.05 26.62
N LEU A 10 -6.59 -17.26 26.97
CA LEU A 10 -6.52 -15.79 26.97
C LEU A 10 -6.99 -15.17 28.30
N GLN A 11 -6.56 -15.73 29.42
CA GLN A 11 -6.63 -15.07 30.73
C GLN A 11 -5.43 -15.53 31.56
N ASN A 12 -4.38 -14.70 31.63
CA ASN A 12 -3.45 -14.59 32.77
C ASN A 12 -2.23 -13.75 32.38
N PHE A 13 -2.36 -12.42 32.40
CA PHE A 13 -1.21 -11.53 32.64
C PHE A 13 -1.70 -10.24 33.30
N SER A 14 -1.99 -10.34 34.59
CA SER A 14 -2.15 -9.18 35.47
C SER A 14 -1.96 -9.64 36.91
N THR A 15 -0.74 -9.50 37.42
CA THR A 15 -0.34 -9.09 38.79
C THR A 15 1.08 -9.58 39.06
N VAL A 16 2.06 -8.66 39.23
CA VAL A 16 2.97 -8.63 40.40
C VAL A 16 3.44 -7.18 40.61
N THR A 17 3.38 -6.76 41.86
CA THR A 17 3.56 -5.44 42.46
C THR A 17 5.02 -5.12 42.82
N LYS A 18 5.26 -3.82 43.07
CA LYS A 18 6.49 -3.15 43.54
C LYS A 18 7.09 -3.68 44.87
N ASN A 19 8.42 -3.51 45.02
CA ASN A 19 9.17 -3.01 46.21
C ASN A 19 10.67 -2.87 45.81
N GLY A 20 11.36 -1.70 45.88
CA GLY A 20 12.09 -1.12 47.04
C GLY A 20 13.39 -1.90 47.35
N THR A 21 14.65 -1.42 47.44
CA THR A 21 15.24 -0.14 47.93
C THR A 21 16.81 -0.15 47.76
N THR A 22 17.47 1.03 47.61
CA THR A 22 18.84 1.49 48.07
C THR A 22 20.14 0.69 47.72
N ASP A 23 21.38 1.18 47.50
CA ASP A 23 22.11 2.46 47.74
C ASP A 23 23.54 2.48 47.08
N THR A 24 23.88 3.59 46.38
CA THR A 24 25.08 4.49 46.46
C THR A 24 26.59 4.16 46.19
N TYR A 25 27.24 5.19 45.57
CA TYR A 25 28.68 5.65 45.52
C TYR A 25 29.71 4.82 44.70
N THR A 26 30.63 5.35 43.86
CA THR A 26 31.57 6.50 44.01
C THR A 26 32.22 7.01 42.67
N ARG A 27 32.42 8.34 42.60
CA ARG A 27 33.56 9.19 42.09
C ARG A 27 34.14 9.18 40.64
N VAL A 28 34.07 10.41 40.07
CA VAL A 28 34.73 11.16 38.94
C VAL A 28 36.25 11.40 39.26
N PRO A 29 37.24 11.80 38.38
CA PRO A 29 37.21 12.91 37.37
C PRO A 29 38.22 12.82 36.16
N PRO A 30 38.62 13.92 35.45
CA PRO A 30 37.84 14.84 34.61
C PRO A 30 38.45 15.12 33.20
N SER A 31 37.64 15.80 32.37
CA SER A 31 37.99 16.83 31.36
C SER A 31 39.07 16.57 30.29
N SER A 32 38.64 16.65 29.02
CA SER A 32 39.43 17.31 27.97
C SER A 32 38.50 18.12 27.07
N ASN A 33 38.69 19.44 27.14
CA ASN A 33 38.03 20.44 26.29
C ASN A 33 38.41 20.23 24.82
N MET A 34 37.43 20.17 23.93
CA MET A 34 37.63 20.57 22.53
C MET A 34 36.53 21.54 22.10
N VAL A 35 36.95 22.79 22.07
CA VAL A 35 36.53 23.92 21.23
C VAL A 35 35.38 23.62 20.25
N LEU A 36 34.23 24.21 20.54
CA LEU A 36 33.14 24.44 19.58
C LEU A 36 33.60 25.48 18.55
N ASN A 37 33.88 25.04 17.33
CA ASN A 37 33.92 25.93 16.17
C ASN A 37 32.50 26.01 15.60
N ASN A 38 31.76 27.02 16.07
CA ASN A 38 30.55 27.50 15.41
C ASN A 38 30.95 28.16 14.10
N ASN A 39 30.60 27.57 12.96
CA ASN A 39 30.37 28.26 11.69
C ASN A 39 29.92 27.27 10.60
N GLU A 40 28.67 26.82 10.67
CA GLU A 40 27.87 26.63 9.46
C GLU A 40 26.47 27.16 9.74
N ASN A 41 26.20 28.33 9.16
CA ASN A 41 24.91 28.99 9.18
C ASN A 41 23.88 28.08 8.49
N VAL A 42 23.14 27.31 9.28
CA VAL A 42 21.81 26.85 8.89
C VAL A 42 20.94 28.11 8.86
N SER A 43 20.89 28.73 7.68
CA SER A 43 19.97 29.83 7.41
C SER A 43 18.55 29.28 7.51
N PHE A 44 17.90 29.57 8.64
CA PHE A 44 16.45 29.53 8.74
C PHE A 44 15.91 30.55 7.74
N ALA A 45 15.36 30.07 6.63
CA ALA A 45 14.57 30.90 5.73
C ALA A 45 13.25 31.25 6.43
N GLN A 46 13.31 32.30 7.27
CA GLN A 46 12.17 33.18 7.47
C GLN A 46 11.83 33.79 6.11
N ASN A 47 10.91 33.18 5.38
CA ASN A 47 10.09 33.84 4.38
C ASN A 47 8.78 33.08 4.27
N TYR A 48 7.85 33.47 5.15
CA TYR A 48 6.43 33.31 4.92
C TYR A 48 6.09 34.03 3.62
N SER A 49 5.72 33.26 2.60
CA SER A 49 5.01 33.72 1.41
C SER A 49 4.00 32.64 1.06
N ASP A 50 2.84 33.10 0.62
CA ASP A 50 1.55 32.41 0.54
C ASP A 50 1.64 30.91 0.24
N GLY A 51 0.99 30.10 1.08
CA GLY A 51 1.08 28.64 1.16
C GLY A 51 0.51 27.87 -0.04
N VAL A 52 0.95 28.18 -1.24
CA VAL A 52 0.84 27.38 -2.45
C VAL A 52 2.21 27.44 -3.12
N LEU A 53 2.99 26.35 -3.05
CA LEU A 53 4.07 26.15 -4.01
C LEU A 53 3.39 25.72 -5.31
N GLU A 54 2.84 26.69 -6.04
CA GLU A 54 2.56 26.51 -7.46
C GLU A 54 3.92 26.28 -8.09
N ASN A 55 4.21 25.03 -8.44
CA ASN A 55 5.27 24.74 -9.40
C ASN A 55 4.82 25.29 -10.76
N LEU A 56 4.92 26.61 -10.93
CA LEU A 56 5.02 27.23 -12.23
C LEU A 56 6.28 26.67 -12.88
N ALA A 57 6.08 25.71 -13.78
CA ALA A 57 7.02 25.29 -14.82
C ALA A 57 8.15 24.31 -14.45
N SER A 58 7.82 23.13 -13.92
CA SER A 58 8.61 21.93 -14.22
C SER A 58 7.76 20.95 -15.03
N GLY A 59 7.55 21.27 -16.31
CA GLY A 59 6.76 20.42 -17.22
C GLY A 59 6.23 21.05 -18.49
N ARG A 60 6.47 22.35 -18.77
CA ARG A 60 6.17 22.93 -20.09
C ARG A 60 7.24 22.51 -21.10
N ASN A 61 7.06 21.35 -21.73
CA ASN A 61 7.75 21.03 -22.98
C ASN A 61 6.82 21.34 -24.15
N GLY A 62 7.19 22.34 -24.96
CA GLY A 62 6.68 22.50 -26.32
C GLY A 62 5.31 23.19 -26.44
N SER A 63 5.08 23.76 -27.63
CA SER A 63 4.10 24.77 -28.03
C SER A 63 2.61 24.37 -28.00
N ASP A 64 2.21 23.38 -27.21
CA ASP A 64 0.82 22.93 -27.11
C ASP A 64 0.55 22.51 -25.66
N GLY A 65 0.19 23.48 -24.81
CA GLY A 65 -0.48 23.43 -23.48
C GLY A 65 -0.65 22.12 -22.68
N SER A 66 0.22 21.13 -22.87
CA SER A 66 0.05 19.75 -22.45
C SER A 66 0.92 19.49 -21.22
N VAL A 67 0.27 19.06 -20.15
CA VAL A 67 0.92 18.78 -18.86
C VAL A 67 0.91 17.29 -18.62
N LYS A 68 1.95 16.77 -17.98
CA LYS A 68 2.04 15.35 -17.66
C LYS A 68 1.24 15.03 -16.40
N TRP A 69 0.75 13.80 -16.38
CA TRP A 69 0.20 13.20 -15.17
C TRP A 69 1.24 13.15 -14.06
N LEU A 70 0.77 13.35 -12.83
CA LEU A 70 1.55 13.13 -11.63
C LEU A 70 2.11 11.71 -11.61
N SER A 71 3.37 11.57 -11.25
CA SER A 71 4.04 10.29 -11.10
C SER A 71 4.99 10.36 -9.91
N THR A 72 5.20 9.23 -9.27
CA THR A 72 6.16 9.07 -8.17
C THR A 72 6.97 7.80 -8.40
N GLU A 73 8.18 7.77 -7.84
CA GLU A 73 9.08 6.62 -7.87
C GLU A 73 9.38 6.20 -6.43
N LEU A 74 9.83 4.96 -6.22
CA LEU A 74 10.35 4.57 -4.91
C LEU A 74 11.61 5.36 -4.61
N GLU A 75 11.75 5.73 -3.34
CA GLU A 75 12.95 6.38 -2.86
C GLU A 75 14.20 5.52 -3.17
N PRO A 76 15.26 6.10 -3.77
CA PRO A 76 16.52 5.39 -3.91
C PRO A 76 17.03 4.97 -2.52
N ASN A 77 17.51 3.72 -2.41
CA ASN A 77 17.94 3.14 -1.14
C ASN A 77 16.85 3.11 -0.05
N LEU A 78 15.57 2.97 -0.45
CA LEU A 78 14.42 2.99 0.46
C LEU A 78 14.61 2.15 1.73
N THR A 79 15.07 0.90 1.62
CA THR A 79 15.20 0.05 2.82
C THR A 79 16.20 0.63 3.82
N GLU A 80 17.33 1.15 3.34
CA GLU A 80 18.36 1.74 4.21
C GLU A 80 17.86 3.04 4.83
N ASN A 81 17.22 3.90 4.05
CA ASN A 81 16.69 5.18 4.54
C ASN A 81 15.52 4.97 5.52
N LEU A 82 14.64 4.00 5.26
CA LEU A 82 13.55 3.64 6.17
C LEU A 82 14.10 3.06 7.48
N LEU A 83 15.07 2.14 7.42
CA LEU A 83 15.72 1.61 8.63
C LEU A 83 16.44 2.70 9.41
N SER A 84 17.15 3.60 8.73
CA SER A 84 17.84 4.74 9.35
C SER A 84 16.85 5.62 10.11
N ARG A 85 15.75 6.04 9.47
CA ARG A 85 14.70 6.85 10.11
C ARG A 85 14.00 6.12 11.26
N TRP A 86 13.73 4.81 11.09
CA TRP A 86 13.06 4.00 12.11
C TRP A 86 13.94 3.77 13.36
N LEU A 87 15.26 3.66 13.17
CA LEU A 87 16.23 3.46 14.26
C LEU A 87 16.78 4.77 14.83
N ALA A 88 16.52 5.90 14.18
CA ALA A 88 17.02 7.19 14.59
C ALA A 88 16.59 7.46 16.04
N PRO A 89 17.53 7.71 16.97
CA PRO A 89 17.18 8.15 18.30
C PRO A 89 16.52 9.53 18.15
N GLY A 90 15.28 9.67 18.61
CA GLY A 90 14.69 11.00 18.75
C GLY A 90 15.60 11.82 19.66
N GLY A 91 16.19 12.91 19.17
CA GLY A 91 16.96 13.81 20.01
C GLY A 91 16.07 14.40 21.11
N GLU A 92 16.60 14.74 22.27
CA GLU A 92 15.87 15.57 23.25
C GLU A 92 15.74 16.99 22.65
N PRO A 93 14.56 17.59 22.40
CA PRO A 93 13.20 17.29 22.91
C PRO A 93 12.26 16.49 21.98
N CYS A 94 12.67 16.16 20.75
CA CYS A 94 11.86 15.41 19.77
C CYS A 94 11.48 13.99 20.22
N ARG A 95 12.23 13.41 21.17
CA ARG A 95 12.04 12.03 21.64
C ARG A 95 10.69 11.78 22.27
N GLU A 96 10.14 12.77 22.96
CA GLU A 96 8.86 12.66 23.68
C GLU A 96 7.70 13.34 22.95
N SER A 97 8.01 14.18 21.95
CA SER A 97 7.02 14.87 21.15
C SER A 97 6.15 13.90 20.36
N ARG A 98 4.84 13.96 20.54
CA ARG A 98 3.87 13.08 19.86
C ARG A 98 2.89 13.93 19.08
N THR A 99 2.76 13.63 17.80
CA THR A 99 1.81 14.31 16.91
C THR A 99 0.38 14.08 17.35
N VAL A 100 -0.32 15.15 17.73
CA VAL A 100 -1.75 15.11 18.05
C VAL A 100 -2.58 15.94 17.08
N GLU A 101 -1.92 16.83 16.35
CA GLU A 101 -2.51 17.76 15.41
C GLU A 101 -1.55 18.09 14.27
N ILE A 102 -2.04 18.77 13.24
CA ILE A 102 -1.22 19.31 12.14
C ILE A 102 -1.51 20.80 11.94
N VAL A 103 -0.69 21.48 11.16
CA VAL A 103 -0.98 22.80 10.59
C VAL A 103 -0.69 22.79 9.09
N ILE A 104 -1.61 23.34 8.31
CA ILE A 104 -1.49 23.42 6.85
C ILE A 104 -1.69 24.88 6.43
N PRO A 105 -0.62 25.69 6.36
CA PRO A 105 -0.73 27.13 6.11
C PRO A 105 -1.52 27.49 4.84
N GLY A 106 -1.46 26.65 3.81
CA GLY A 106 -2.18 26.85 2.55
C GLY A 106 -3.69 26.60 2.58
N LEU A 107 -4.17 25.80 3.55
CA LEU A 107 -5.55 25.29 3.58
C LEU A 107 -6.31 25.68 4.87
N ASP A 108 -5.60 25.81 6.00
CA ASP A 108 -6.22 26.09 7.29
C ASP A 108 -6.90 27.48 7.29
N GLY A 109 -8.08 27.55 7.91
CA GLY A 109 -8.89 28.76 7.99
C GLY A 109 -9.68 29.12 6.72
N LYS A 110 -9.63 28.28 5.67
CA LYS A 110 -10.40 28.48 4.43
C LYS A 110 -11.63 27.57 4.40
N ASP A 111 -12.81 28.16 4.15
CA ASP A 111 -14.07 27.43 4.04
C ASP A 111 -14.20 26.66 2.71
N LEU A 112 -13.64 27.22 1.63
CA LEU A 112 -13.58 26.63 0.31
C LEU A 112 -12.24 27.00 -0.35
N ILE A 113 -11.54 25.99 -0.86
CA ILE A 113 -10.34 26.20 -1.69
C ILE A 113 -10.71 25.95 -3.15
N GLU A 114 -10.44 26.91 -4.03
CA GLU A 114 -10.55 26.71 -5.47
C GLU A 114 -9.17 26.38 -6.06
N LEU A 115 -9.08 25.27 -6.80
CA LEU A 115 -7.87 24.82 -7.49
C LEU A 115 -8.15 24.57 -8.96
N THR A 116 -7.16 24.74 -9.82
CA THR A 116 -7.32 24.47 -11.25
C THR A 116 -7.17 22.96 -11.54
N ALA A 117 -8.17 22.35 -12.18
CA ALA A 117 -8.08 20.99 -12.69
C ALA A 117 -7.08 20.93 -13.86
N GLY A 118 -6.29 19.86 -13.93
CA GLY A 118 -5.18 19.68 -14.84
C GLY A 118 -3.82 19.97 -14.19
N ASP A 119 -3.76 21.01 -13.37
CA ASP A 119 -2.53 21.45 -12.72
C ASP A 119 -2.24 20.62 -11.46
N SER A 120 -0.96 20.53 -11.09
CA SER A 120 -0.50 19.85 -9.87
C SER A 120 -0.38 20.84 -8.74
N HIS A 121 -0.96 20.52 -7.59
CA HIS A 121 -1.01 21.39 -6.41
C HIS A 121 -0.35 20.70 -5.22
N GLU A 122 0.75 21.26 -4.71
CA GLU A 122 1.44 20.74 -3.53
C GLU A 122 1.09 21.54 -2.28
N PHE A 123 0.72 20.83 -1.21
CA PHE A 123 0.51 21.44 0.11
C PHE A 123 1.45 20.80 1.13
N CYS A 124 2.31 21.63 1.70
CA CYS A 124 3.12 21.24 2.85
C CYS A 124 2.36 21.44 4.15
N PHE A 125 2.55 20.53 5.09
CA PHE A 125 2.01 20.60 6.44
C PHE A 125 3.03 20.17 7.49
N GLN A 126 2.85 20.63 8.72
CA GLN A 126 3.69 20.25 9.86
C GLN A 126 2.89 19.56 10.95
N ALA A 127 3.49 18.57 11.58
CA ALA A 127 2.97 17.90 12.76
C ALA A 127 3.13 18.78 14.00
N LEU A 128 2.13 18.73 14.90
CA LEU A 128 2.07 19.48 16.15
C LEU A 128 1.86 18.55 17.35
N ASP A 129 2.53 18.85 18.45
CA ASP A 129 2.37 18.18 19.73
C ASP A 129 1.18 18.72 20.55
N GLU A 130 0.98 18.17 21.76
CA GLU A 130 -0.09 18.59 22.68
C GLU A 130 0.00 20.07 23.10
N SER A 131 1.19 20.65 23.07
CA SER A 131 1.46 22.05 23.38
C SER A 131 1.39 22.95 22.14
N LYS A 132 1.01 22.40 20.98
CA LYS A 132 1.02 23.07 19.66
C LYS A 132 2.41 23.47 19.17
N ASN A 133 3.47 22.86 19.71
CA ASN A 133 4.81 23.03 19.18
C ASN A 133 5.01 22.12 17.97
N LEU A 134 5.90 22.53 17.07
CA LEU A 134 6.28 21.72 15.91
C LEU A 134 6.96 20.43 16.37
N VAL A 135 6.48 19.31 15.86
CA VAL A 135 7.17 18.02 16.00
C VAL A 135 8.38 18.04 15.07
N CYS A 136 9.51 17.56 15.57
CA CYS A 136 10.79 17.60 14.88
C CYS A 136 11.28 16.22 14.41
N SER A 137 10.40 15.22 14.40
CA SER A 137 10.64 13.86 13.92
C SER A 137 9.53 13.42 12.97
N GLY A 138 9.92 12.71 11.91
CA GLY A 138 8.97 12.09 10.98
C GLY A 138 8.44 10.75 11.47
N GLY A 139 7.92 9.95 10.53
CA GLY A 139 7.45 8.59 10.73
C GLY A 139 5.97 8.45 11.06
N ASP A 140 5.23 9.55 11.21
CA ASP A 140 3.77 9.51 11.25
C ASP A 140 3.21 8.96 9.94
N TYR A 141 2.20 8.11 10.06
CA TYR A 141 1.46 7.58 8.94
C TYR A 141 0.14 8.32 8.79
N PHE A 142 0.13 9.22 7.81
CA PHE A 142 -1.06 9.92 7.37
C PHE A 142 -1.70 9.19 6.20
N GLU A 143 -2.98 8.90 6.32
CA GLU A 143 -3.82 8.50 5.18
C GLU A 143 -4.53 9.74 4.66
N THR A 144 -4.56 9.89 3.34
CA THR A 144 -5.29 10.99 2.70
C THR A 144 -6.35 10.42 1.78
N ASP A 145 -7.46 11.16 1.67
CA ASP A 145 -8.55 10.80 0.81
C ASP A 145 -9.04 12.03 0.05
N LEU A 146 -8.94 12.01 -1.28
CA LEU A 146 -9.54 13.02 -2.14
C LEU A 146 -10.75 12.39 -2.84
N SER A 147 -11.94 12.80 -2.42
CA SER A 147 -13.22 12.22 -2.85
C SER A 147 -14.15 13.26 -3.46
N GLY A 148 -14.51 13.07 -4.73
CA GLY A 148 -15.57 13.79 -5.44
C GLY A 148 -16.65 12.83 -5.93
N GLU A 149 -17.66 13.34 -6.64
CA GLU A 149 -18.79 12.52 -7.09
C GLU A 149 -18.38 11.42 -8.08
N ALA A 150 -17.53 11.78 -9.06
CA ALA A 150 -17.12 10.90 -10.16
C ALA A 150 -15.63 10.51 -10.12
N TRP A 151 -14.87 11.04 -9.16
CA TRP A 151 -13.43 10.83 -9.03
C TRP A 151 -13.03 10.59 -7.58
N LYS A 152 -12.12 9.63 -7.38
CA LYS A 152 -11.48 9.41 -6.09
C LYS A 152 -10.00 9.09 -6.28
N SER A 153 -9.18 9.48 -5.32
CA SER A 153 -7.74 9.15 -5.29
C SER A 153 -7.21 9.19 -3.87
N ARG A 154 -6.08 8.51 -3.65
CA ARG A 154 -5.26 8.60 -2.44
C ARG A 154 -3.99 9.39 -2.72
N PRO A 155 -3.96 10.70 -2.46
CA PRO A 155 -2.71 11.44 -2.52
C PRO A 155 -1.64 10.82 -1.61
N LEU A 156 -0.47 10.47 -2.16
CA LEU A 156 0.63 10.00 -1.32
C LEU A 156 1.12 11.14 -0.42
N VAL A 157 1.43 10.79 0.82
CA VAL A 157 2.04 11.70 1.78
C VAL A 157 3.54 11.50 1.72
N ARG A 158 4.26 12.57 1.38
CA ARG A 158 5.70 12.60 1.48
C ARG A 158 6.09 13.00 2.90
N ASP A 159 6.91 12.18 3.56
CA ASP A 159 7.51 12.48 4.86
C ASP A 159 8.94 12.98 4.67
N PHE A 160 9.23 14.19 5.15
CA PHE A 160 10.57 14.80 5.06
C PHE A 160 11.48 14.40 6.24
N GLY A 161 10.98 13.62 7.20
CA GLY A 161 11.75 13.05 8.31
C GLY A 161 11.95 14.00 9.50
N ASN A 162 11.54 15.26 9.38
CA ASN A 162 11.71 16.32 10.38
C ASN A 162 10.38 16.82 10.96
N GLY A 163 9.30 16.03 10.82
CA GLY A 163 7.95 16.39 11.25
C GLY A 163 7.19 17.29 10.27
N SER A 164 7.78 17.62 9.11
CA SER A 164 7.03 18.16 7.99
C SER A 164 6.72 17.11 6.94
N TYR A 165 5.63 17.36 6.21
CA TYR A 165 5.06 16.46 5.23
C TYR A 165 4.52 17.26 4.04
N SER A 166 4.33 16.61 2.89
CA SER A 166 3.55 17.21 1.78
C SER A 166 2.57 16.22 1.16
N ILE A 167 1.52 16.78 0.56
CA ILE A 167 0.55 16.08 -0.29
C ILE A 167 0.47 16.77 -1.64
N LEU A 168 0.27 15.96 -2.68
CA LEU A 168 0.24 16.43 -4.05
C LEU A 168 -1.08 16.02 -4.71
N LEU A 169 -1.82 17.02 -5.19
CA LEU A 169 -3.16 16.86 -5.76
C LEU A 169 -3.15 17.17 -7.25
N GLN A 170 -3.78 16.32 -8.05
CA GLN A 170 -4.06 16.59 -9.46
C GLN A 170 -5.34 15.87 -9.88
N VAL A 171 -6.31 16.64 -10.40
CA VAL A 171 -7.60 16.14 -10.90
C VAL A 171 -7.70 16.45 -12.38
N HIS A 172 -8.24 15.51 -13.17
CA HIS A 172 -8.42 15.71 -14.60
C HIS A 172 -9.49 16.77 -14.91
N PRO A 173 -9.32 17.64 -15.92
CA PRO A 173 -10.28 18.69 -16.27
C PRO A 173 -11.72 18.21 -16.54
N ASP A 174 -11.91 16.97 -17.01
CA ASP A 174 -13.24 16.39 -17.25
C ASP A 174 -13.96 15.95 -15.96
N PHE A 175 -13.25 15.92 -14.85
CA PHE A 175 -13.78 15.58 -13.53
C PHE A 175 -13.77 16.80 -12.59
N ALA A 176 -13.61 18.02 -13.12
CA ALA A 176 -13.77 19.25 -12.36
C ALA A 176 -15.10 19.27 -11.59
N GLY A 177 -15.09 19.79 -10.36
CA GLY A 177 -16.23 19.75 -9.46
C GLY A 177 -15.83 19.89 -8.00
N ASP A 178 -16.75 19.54 -7.12
CA ASP A 178 -16.57 19.62 -5.67
C ASP A 178 -15.99 18.32 -5.09
N TYR A 179 -15.02 18.49 -4.19
CA TYR A 179 -14.27 17.42 -3.55
C TYR A 179 -14.15 17.64 -2.05
N ASN A 180 -14.02 16.55 -1.32
CA ASN A 180 -13.54 16.55 0.06
C ASN A 180 -12.12 15.98 0.09
N LEU A 181 -11.19 16.74 0.65
CA LEU A 181 -9.86 16.24 1.03
C LEU A 181 -9.84 15.95 2.52
N THR A 182 -9.62 14.70 2.90
CA THR A 182 -9.56 14.26 4.30
C THR A 182 -8.14 13.80 4.64
N LEU A 183 -7.62 14.21 5.80
CA LEU A 183 -6.33 13.76 6.33
C LEU A 183 -6.55 13.06 7.66
N ILE A 184 -6.08 11.81 7.76
CA ILE A 184 -6.25 10.94 8.93
C ILE A 184 -4.87 10.52 9.43
N LEU A 185 -4.57 10.77 10.70
CA LEU A 185 -3.38 10.23 11.35
C LEU A 185 -3.70 8.86 11.95
N LEU A 186 -3.22 7.79 11.33
CA LEU A 186 -3.53 6.42 11.75
C LEU A 186 -2.52 5.90 12.79
N PHE A 187 -1.23 6.13 12.56
CA PHE A 187 -0.15 5.77 13.48
C PHE A 187 0.85 6.91 13.59
N ARG A 188 1.38 7.11 14.79
CA ARG A 188 2.46 8.07 15.03
C ARG A 188 3.81 7.40 14.88
N HIS A 189 4.84 8.14 14.47
CA HIS A 189 6.26 7.79 14.59
C HIS A 189 6.59 6.28 14.45
N PHE A 190 6.29 5.72 13.28
CA PHE A 190 6.50 4.32 12.91
C PHE A 190 5.86 3.26 13.82
N LEU A 191 4.94 3.65 14.71
CA LEU A 191 4.31 2.73 15.66
C LEU A 191 3.48 1.64 14.98
N GLY A 192 2.99 1.89 13.75
CA GLY A 192 2.32 0.89 12.92
C GLY A 192 3.25 -0.27 12.51
N LEU A 193 4.57 -0.06 12.52
CA LEU A 193 5.57 -1.08 12.16
C LEU A 193 5.91 -2.02 13.32
N LYS A 194 5.42 -1.74 14.53
CA LYS A 194 5.67 -2.59 15.71
C LYS A 194 4.96 -3.95 15.59
N PHE A 195 5.39 -4.90 16.41
CA PHE A 195 4.80 -6.24 16.44
C PHE A 195 3.32 -6.24 16.87
N SER A 196 2.95 -5.41 17.86
CA SER A 196 1.58 -5.29 18.37
C SER A 196 1.01 -3.89 18.12
N PRO A 197 0.73 -3.54 16.85
CA PRO A 197 0.39 -2.17 16.45
C PRO A 197 -0.96 -1.70 17.01
N TRP A 198 -1.90 -2.61 17.31
CA TRP A 198 -3.23 -2.28 17.84
C TRP A 198 -3.21 -1.44 19.12
N ARG A 199 -2.12 -1.52 19.90
CA ARG A 199 -1.91 -0.73 21.13
C ARG A 199 -1.52 0.73 20.87
N PHE A 200 -1.20 1.06 19.62
CA PHE A 200 -0.61 2.33 19.21
C PHE A 200 -1.41 3.04 18.11
N VAL A 201 -2.59 2.50 17.77
CA VAL A 201 -3.50 3.12 16.82
C VAL A 201 -3.94 4.47 17.37
N PHE A 202 -3.85 5.50 16.53
CA PHE A 202 -4.35 6.83 16.85
C PHE A 202 -5.68 7.12 16.14
N ASP A 203 -5.79 6.73 14.87
CA ASP A 203 -7.00 6.81 14.02
C ASP A 203 -7.84 8.07 14.23
N LYS A 204 -7.23 9.24 13.96
CA LYS A 204 -7.87 10.55 14.12
C LYS A 204 -7.92 11.29 12.80
N GLN A 205 -9.12 11.65 12.34
CA GLN A 205 -9.30 12.63 11.28
C GLN A 205 -8.84 14.01 11.79
N LEU A 206 -7.74 14.52 11.25
CA LEU A 206 -7.18 15.82 11.67
C LEU A 206 -7.72 16.97 10.85
N ARG A 207 -8.02 16.74 9.56
CA ARG A 207 -8.55 17.76 8.65
C ARG A 207 -9.55 17.18 7.68
N LYS A 208 -10.48 18.05 7.27
CA LYS A 208 -11.41 17.83 6.16
C LYS A 208 -11.66 19.16 5.46
N PHE A 209 -11.21 19.30 4.23
CA PHE A 209 -11.36 20.51 3.44
C PHE A 209 -12.33 20.30 2.28
N ARG A 210 -13.10 21.34 1.96
CA ARG A 210 -13.85 21.41 0.71
C ARG A 210 -12.97 22.05 -0.35
N ILE A 211 -12.74 21.33 -1.44
CA ILE A 211 -11.95 21.80 -2.56
C ILE A 211 -12.84 21.78 -3.79
N LYS A 212 -12.88 22.89 -4.53
CA LYS A 212 -13.54 22.96 -5.82
C LYS A 212 -12.49 23.03 -6.91
N PHE A 213 -12.43 21.99 -7.72
CA PHE A 213 -11.58 21.97 -8.90
C PHE A 213 -12.30 22.67 -10.05
N VAL A 214 -11.80 23.82 -10.49
CA VAL A 214 -12.33 24.54 -11.65
C VAL A 214 -11.64 24.07 -12.92
N LYS A 215 -12.39 24.00 -14.02
CA LYS A 215 -11.83 23.52 -15.29
C LYS A 215 -10.76 24.49 -15.81
N GLY A 216 -9.51 24.04 -15.84
CA GLY A 216 -8.39 24.80 -16.38
C GLY A 216 -8.31 24.78 -17.91
N GLY A 217 -7.41 25.60 -18.47
CA GLY A 217 -7.05 25.57 -19.90
C GLY A 217 -6.04 24.48 -20.25
N THR A 218 -5.48 23.81 -19.24
CA THR A 218 -4.44 22.79 -19.36
C THR A 218 -5.00 21.49 -19.94
N ARG A 219 -4.30 20.91 -20.91
CA ARG A 219 -4.67 19.60 -21.48
C ARG A 219 -3.84 18.50 -20.82
N LEU A 220 -4.49 17.64 -20.04
CA LEU A 220 -3.89 16.38 -19.61
C LEU A 220 -4.11 15.30 -20.67
N PRO A 221 -3.18 14.35 -20.82
CA PRO A 221 -3.42 13.15 -21.60
C PRO A 221 -4.68 12.45 -21.11
N LYS A 222 -5.52 11.98 -22.03
CA LYS A 222 -6.69 11.15 -21.68
C LYS A 222 -6.26 9.96 -20.83
N ILE A 223 -7.13 9.56 -19.91
CA ILE A 223 -6.94 8.31 -19.17
C ILE A 223 -7.16 7.16 -20.16
N GLY A 224 -6.07 6.52 -20.56
CA GLY A 224 -6.08 5.35 -21.44
C GLY A 224 -6.18 4.05 -20.66
N THR A 225 -6.46 2.97 -21.38
CA THR A 225 -6.27 1.60 -20.91
C THR A 225 -4.81 1.36 -20.56
N CYS A 226 -4.52 0.66 -19.46
CA CYS A 226 -3.14 0.30 -19.11
C CYS A 226 -2.53 -0.63 -20.17
N GLU A 227 -1.29 -0.35 -20.56
CA GLU A 227 -0.45 -1.15 -21.44
C GLU A 227 0.74 -1.76 -20.66
N LYS A 228 1.49 -2.66 -21.29
CA LYS A 228 2.62 -3.37 -20.64
C LYS A 228 3.66 -2.43 -20.03
N PHE A 229 3.92 -1.27 -20.64
CA PHE A 229 4.90 -0.31 -20.13
C PHE A 229 4.45 0.37 -18.82
N ASP A 230 3.15 0.46 -18.57
CA ASP A 230 2.64 1.10 -17.34
C ASP A 230 3.05 0.33 -16.08
N PHE A 231 3.33 -0.98 -16.21
CA PHE A 231 3.82 -1.84 -15.14
C PHE A 231 5.32 -1.72 -14.87
N ASN A 232 6.04 -0.83 -15.56
CA ASN A 232 7.44 -0.53 -15.22
C ASN A 232 7.54 0.41 -14.02
N ARG A 233 6.44 1.06 -13.62
CA ARG A 233 6.41 2.02 -12.52
C ARG A 233 6.34 1.33 -11.17
N ASP A 234 7.01 1.94 -10.22
CA ASP A 234 7.16 1.45 -8.85
C ASP A 234 5.90 1.60 -8.02
N LEU A 235 5.28 2.77 -8.18
CA LEU A 235 4.19 3.27 -7.36
C LEU A 235 3.13 3.82 -8.30
N TRP A 236 1.89 3.44 -8.04
CA TRP A 236 0.75 4.00 -8.74
C TRP A 236 0.10 5.06 -7.86
N LEU A 237 -0.24 6.19 -8.50
CA LEU A 237 -1.07 7.24 -7.89
C LEU A 237 -2.48 7.02 -8.39
N GLY A 238 -3.16 6.06 -7.78
CA GLY A 238 -4.46 5.52 -8.11
C GLY A 238 -5.48 6.61 -8.41
N ARG A 239 -6.05 6.50 -9.61
CA ARG A 239 -7.05 7.42 -10.15
C ARG A 239 -8.27 6.63 -10.49
N TRP A 240 -9.38 6.99 -9.88
CA TRP A 240 -10.57 6.15 -9.92
C TRP A 240 -11.71 6.98 -10.46
N THR A 241 -12.18 6.58 -11.64
CA THR A 241 -13.32 7.22 -12.29
C THR A 241 -14.53 6.32 -12.12
N ARG A 242 -15.62 6.89 -11.58
CA ARG A 242 -16.88 6.17 -11.46
C ARG A 242 -17.75 6.55 -12.66
N HIS A 243 -17.81 5.66 -13.65
CA HIS A 243 -18.59 5.89 -14.87
C HIS A 243 -20.09 5.65 -14.72
N ALA A 244 -20.53 4.97 -13.65
CA ALA A 244 -21.95 4.71 -13.38
C ALA A 244 -22.25 4.56 -11.87
N LYS A 245 -23.43 5.02 -11.45
CA LYS A 245 -23.91 5.05 -10.06
C LYS A 245 -25.38 4.67 -9.98
N ASN A 246 -25.72 3.76 -9.07
CA ASN A 246 -27.09 3.52 -8.64
C ASN A 246 -27.06 3.09 -7.16
N ASP A 247 -27.02 4.07 -6.26
CA ASP A 247 -26.87 3.82 -4.82
C ASP A 247 -28.19 3.36 -4.15
N GLY A 248 -29.31 3.46 -4.86
CA GLY A 248 -30.60 2.91 -4.44
C GLY A 248 -30.78 1.43 -4.79
N CYS A 249 -29.79 0.83 -5.46
CA CYS A 249 -29.82 -0.54 -5.90
C CYS A 249 -29.90 -1.51 -4.72
N GLN A 250 -30.97 -2.32 -4.69
CA GLN A 250 -31.13 -3.40 -3.75
C GLN A 250 -30.53 -4.69 -4.32
N ILE A 251 -29.97 -5.52 -3.45
CA ILE A 251 -29.47 -6.83 -3.87
C ILE A 251 -30.65 -7.73 -4.26
N SER A 252 -30.53 -8.42 -5.39
CA SER A 252 -31.55 -9.36 -5.84
C SER A 252 -31.48 -10.68 -5.04
N ASN A 253 -32.56 -11.47 -5.08
CA ASN A 253 -32.72 -12.68 -4.26
C ASN A 253 -31.65 -13.77 -4.48
N ASP A 254 -30.91 -13.72 -5.59
CA ASP A 254 -29.77 -14.60 -5.87
C ASP A 254 -28.41 -14.01 -5.44
N GLY A 255 -28.41 -12.89 -4.72
CA GLY A 255 -27.22 -12.25 -4.17
C GLY A 255 -26.50 -11.32 -5.14
N ARG A 256 -27.12 -10.94 -6.26
CA ARG A 256 -26.49 -10.11 -7.30
C ARG A 256 -26.95 -8.67 -7.27
N TYR A 257 -26.02 -7.75 -7.48
CA TYR A 257 -26.34 -6.37 -7.79
C TYR A 257 -26.62 -6.22 -9.29
N ARG A 258 -27.89 -6.04 -9.64
CA ARG A 258 -28.35 -5.74 -11.01
C ARG A 258 -28.69 -4.25 -11.09
N CYS A 259 -27.69 -3.42 -10.79
CA CYS A 259 -27.83 -1.97 -10.58
C CYS A 259 -27.88 -1.15 -11.87
N LEU A 260 -27.62 -1.80 -12.98
CA LEU A 260 -27.71 -1.25 -14.32
C LEU A 260 -28.62 -2.17 -15.12
N ALA A 261 -29.30 -1.62 -16.11
CA ALA A 261 -30.25 -2.38 -16.92
C ALA A 261 -29.53 -3.57 -17.61
N PRO A 262 -30.22 -4.71 -17.86
CA PRO A 262 -29.61 -5.89 -18.49
C PRO A 262 -28.97 -5.63 -19.86
N ASP A 263 -29.35 -4.55 -20.53
CA ASP A 263 -28.83 -4.04 -21.80
C ASP A 263 -27.78 -2.92 -21.63
N PHE A 264 -27.31 -2.67 -20.40
CA PHE A 264 -26.25 -1.69 -20.15
C PHE A 264 -24.99 -2.06 -20.94
N PRO A 265 -24.52 -1.20 -21.86
CA PRO A 265 -23.53 -1.60 -22.85
C PRO A 265 -22.17 -1.81 -22.19
N CYS A 266 -21.71 -3.06 -22.15
CA CYS A 266 -20.29 -3.35 -21.95
C CYS A 266 -19.55 -3.04 -23.26
N GLN A 267 -18.69 -2.02 -23.24
CA GLN A 267 -17.85 -1.74 -24.41
C GLN A 267 -16.80 -2.84 -24.57
N SER A 268 -16.69 -3.38 -25.78
CA SER A 268 -15.48 -4.10 -26.18
C SER A 268 -14.26 -3.16 -26.07
N PRO A 269 -13.11 -3.60 -25.53
CA PRO A 269 -12.72 -4.99 -25.24
C PRO A 269 -12.89 -5.45 -23.77
N TRP A 270 -13.76 -4.82 -22.99
CA TRP A 270 -13.64 -4.82 -21.53
C TRP A 270 -14.28 -5.99 -20.79
N CYS A 271 -15.22 -6.76 -21.36
CA CYS A 271 -15.79 -7.92 -20.66
C CYS A 271 -16.48 -9.00 -21.55
N SER A 272 -16.37 -10.29 -21.15
CA SER A 272 -17.26 -11.42 -21.55
C SER A 272 -17.09 -12.64 -20.62
N GLY A 273 -18.13 -13.49 -20.42
CA GLY A 273 -18.03 -14.80 -19.74
C GLY A 273 -18.81 -14.97 -18.43
N SER A 274 -18.87 -16.21 -17.89
CA SER A 274 -19.53 -16.56 -16.62
C SER A 274 -18.51 -16.86 -15.51
N LEU A 275 -18.58 -16.12 -14.39
CA LEU A 275 -17.64 -16.19 -13.26
C LEU A 275 -18.27 -16.83 -12.02
N GLY A 276 -18.45 -18.15 -12.08
CA GLY A 276 -19.13 -18.91 -11.04
C GLY A 276 -18.44 -20.17 -10.52
N MET A 277 -17.16 -20.43 -10.83
CA MET A 277 -16.53 -21.74 -10.55
C MET A 277 -15.07 -21.69 -10.08
N LEU A 278 -14.57 -20.55 -9.58
CA LEU A 278 -13.17 -20.44 -9.15
C LEU A 278 -13.08 -20.50 -7.62
N GLU A 279 -13.17 -21.71 -7.07
CA GLU A 279 -12.42 -22.03 -5.86
C GLU A 279 -11.13 -22.69 -6.33
N ILE A 280 -10.03 -21.97 -6.15
CA ILE A 280 -8.71 -22.42 -6.54
C ILE A 280 -8.01 -22.91 -5.27
N PRO A 281 -7.58 -24.18 -5.20
CA PRO A 281 -6.83 -24.68 -4.05
C PRO A 281 -5.58 -23.83 -3.80
N ARG A 282 -5.15 -23.75 -2.53
CA ARG A 282 -3.95 -22.97 -2.15
C ARG A 282 -2.70 -23.36 -2.94
N ARG A 283 -2.63 -24.62 -3.37
CA ARG A 283 -1.65 -25.11 -4.35
C ARG A 283 -2.34 -25.89 -5.45
N PHE A 284 -1.99 -25.58 -6.69
CA PHE A 284 -2.46 -26.34 -7.85
C PHE A 284 -1.53 -26.12 -9.03
N ASP A 285 -1.62 -27.02 -10.00
CA ASP A 285 -0.96 -26.95 -11.29
C ASP A 285 -1.94 -27.50 -12.33
N LEU A 286 -2.55 -26.62 -13.12
CA LEU A 286 -3.69 -26.94 -13.98
C LEU A 286 -3.60 -26.25 -15.33
N ASN A 287 -4.08 -26.94 -16.36
CA ASN A 287 -4.29 -26.37 -17.69
C ASN A 287 -5.71 -25.83 -17.84
N PHE A 288 -5.82 -24.58 -18.29
CA PHE A 288 -7.08 -23.91 -18.61
C PHE A 288 -7.15 -23.74 -20.12
N SER A 289 -8.21 -24.25 -20.74
CA SER A 289 -8.43 -24.16 -22.19
C SER A 289 -9.55 -23.17 -22.49
N ASN A 290 -9.42 -22.40 -23.57
CA ASN A 290 -10.50 -21.53 -24.02
C ASN A 290 -11.72 -22.39 -24.41
N PRO A 291 -12.91 -22.18 -23.82
CA PRO A 291 -14.09 -22.97 -24.14
C PRO A 291 -14.55 -22.87 -25.60
N LYS A 292 -14.15 -21.81 -26.31
CA LYS A 292 -14.47 -21.58 -27.73
C LYS A 292 -13.39 -22.09 -28.68
N ASP A 293 -12.20 -22.39 -28.17
CA ASP A 293 -11.06 -22.85 -28.97
C ASP A 293 -10.11 -23.66 -28.09
N ALA A 294 -10.25 -24.99 -28.11
CA ALA A 294 -9.46 -25.88 -27.27
C ALA A 294 -7.96 -25.91 -27.62
N SER A 295 -7.55 -25.31 -28.76
CA SER A 295 -6.13 -25.14 -29.09
C SER A 295 -5.46 -24.04 -28.29
N GLN A 296 -6.23 -23.14 -27.68
CA GLN A 296 -5.74 -22.06 -26.83
C GLN A 296 -5.76 -22.50 -25.38
N THR A 297 -4.58 -22.78 -24.83
CA THR A 297 -4.43 -23.27 -23.46
C THR A 297 -3.40 -22.47 -22.67
N VAL A 298 -3.63 -22.28 -21.38
CA VAL A 298 -2.67 -21.72 -20.42
C VAL A 298 -2.51 -22.66 -19.23
N ARG A 299 -1.26 -22.93 -18.83
CA ARG A 299 -0.95 -23.65 -17.59
C ARG A 299 -0.76 -22.63 -16.47
N ILE A 300 -1.48 -22.80 -15.36
CA ILE A 300 -1.33 -21.94 -14.18
C ILE A 300 -0.93 -22.82 -13.01
N THR A 301 0.13 -22.40 -12.34
CA THR A 301 0.60 -23.00 -11.09
C THR A 301 0.48 -21.96 -9.98
N SER A 302 -0.14 -22.34 -8.86
CA SER A 302 -0.10 -21.55 -7.63
C SER A 302 0.66 -22.28 -6.56
N ILE A 303 1.57 -21.58 -5.91
CA ILE A 303 2.29 -22.07 -4.74
C ILE A 303 2.05 -21.09 -3.61
N PHE A 304 1.25 -21.50 -2.62
CA PHE A 304 1.04 -20.71 -1.41
C PHE A 304 2.33 -20.57 -0.61
N ASN A 305 2.72 -19.31 -0.38
CA ASN A 305 3.92 -18.90 0.35
C ASN A 305 3.60 -18.35 1.75
N GLY A 306 2.35 -18.36 2.20
CA GLY A 306 1.99 -17.88 3.53
C GLY A 306 2.48 -18.80 4.66
N HIS A 307 2.77 -20.07 4.35
CA HIS A 307 3.40 -21.06 5.22
C HIS A 307 3.93 -22.25 4.38
N TRP A 308 4.97 -22.94 4.84
CA TRP A 308 5.52 -24.13 4.16
C TRP A 308 4.51 -25.30 4.14
N ASN A 309 3.78 -25.51 5.24
CA ASN A 309 2.55 -26.29 5.31
C ASN A 309 1.35 -25.45 4.81
N GLU A 310 0.70 -25.87 3.72
CA GLU A 310 -0.39 -25.14 3.06
C GLU A 310 -1.66 -24.98 3.91
N THR A 311 -1.84 -25.81 4.95
CA THR A 311 -2.97 -25.70 5.87
C THR A 311 -2.77 -24.64 6.95
N MET A 312 -1.57 -24.07 7.06
CA MET A 312 -1.19 -23.07 8.05
C MET A 312 -0.95 -21.70 7.39
N ASN A 313 -0.65 -20.68 8.18
CA ASN A 313 -0.46 -19.29 7.71
C ASN A 313 0.62 -18.59 8.56
N TYR A 314 0.97 -17.35 8.20
CA TYR A 314 1.73 -16.39 9.02
C TYR A 314 3.25 -16.63 9.11
N GLU A 315 3.83 -17.19 8.06
CA GLU A 315 5.29 -17.25 7.86
C GLU A 315 5.73 -16.31 6.72
N GLY A 316 4.96 -16.29 5.63
CA GLY A 316 5.31 -15.49 4.45
C GLY A 316 6.69 -15.90 3.90
N PHE A 317 7.58 -14.94 3.67
CA PHE A 317 8.99 -15.24 3.33
C PHE A 317 9.72 -16.16 4.31
N ASN A 318 9.33 -16.22 5.58
CA ASN A 318 9.93 -17.17 6.53
C ASN A 318 9.65 -18.64 6.16
N SER A 319 8.66 -18.91 5.31
CA SER A 319 8.43 -20.25 4.74
C SER A 319 9.66 -20.81 4.04
N LEU A 320 10.54 -19.94 3.52
CA LEU A 320 11.80 -20.35 2.88
C LEU A 320 12.85 -20.85 3.87
N ASN A 321 12.65 -20.75 5.19
CA ASN A 321 13.53 -21.39 6.16
C ASN A 321 13.34 -22.92 6.21
N ASP A 322 12.16 -23.40 5.80
CA ASP A 322 11.89 -24.82 5.66
C ASP A 322 12.60 -25.42 4.43
N GLU A 323 13.37 -26.48 4.65
CA GLU A 323 14.11 -27.15 3.59
C GLU A 323 13.19 -27.85 2.58
N GLY A 324 12.09 -28.43 3.05
CA GLY A 324 11.10 -29.09 2.20
C GLY A 324 10.47 -28.11 1.22
N PHE A 325 10.09 -26.92 1.68
CA PHE A 325 9.52 -25.86 0.86
C PHE A 325 10.53 -25.30 -0.16
N ARG A 326 11.79 -25.08 0.25
CA ARG A 326 12.86 -24.71 -0.69
C ARG A 326 13.05 -25.79 -1.76
N SER A 327 13.06 -27.06 -1.35
CA SER A 327 13.25 -28.19 -2.27
C SER A 327 12.09 -28.32 -3.26
N LEU A 328 10.85 -28.12 -2.81
CA LEU A 328 9.66 -28.06 -3.67
C LEU A 328 9.82 -27.00 -4.77
N LEU A 329 10.20 -25.78 -4.38
CA LEU A 329 10.40 -24.68 -5.32
C LEU A 329 11.56 -24.97 -6.28
N LYS A 330 12.73 -25.34 -5.77
CA LYS A 330 13.90 -25.66 -6.61
C LYS A 330 13.60 -26.79 -7.59
N LYS A 331 12.91 -27.84 -7.14
CA LYS A 331 12.50 -28.96 -7.99
C LYS A 331 11.63 -28.49 -9.15
N TYR A 332 10.61 -27.69 -8.87
CA TYR A 332 9.69 -27.18 -9.90
C TYR A 332 10.43 -26.39 -10.99
N PHE A 333 11.36 -25.52 -10.59
CA PHE A 333 12.18 -24.73 -11.53
C PHE A 333 13.38 -25.49 -12.13
N SER A 334 13.59 -26.75 -11.76
CA SER A 334 14.63 -27.61 -12.35
C SER A 334 14.11 -28.46 -13.51
N GLU A 335 12.80 -28.47 -13.75
CA GLU A 335 12.18 -29.19 -14.86
C GLU A 335 12.61 -28.63 -16.22
N ASP A 336 12.46 -29.43 -17.28
CA ASP A 336 12.83 -29.07 -18.65
C ASP A 336 12.00 -27.90 -19.19
N THR A 337 10.73 -27.83 -18.77
CA THR A 337 9.83 -26.72 -19.09
C THR A 337 9.72 -25.81 -17.88
N VAL A 338 10.04 -24.54 -18.06
CA VAL A 338 9.89 -23.50 -17.05
C VAL A 338 8.79 -22.55 -17.50
N LEU A 339 8.01 -22.06 -16.55
CA LEU A 339 6.95 -21.07 -16.77
C LEU A 339 7.47 -19.75 -17.37
N ASP A 340 6.63 -19.08 -18.15
CA ASP A 340 6.99 -17.81 -18.79
C ASP A 340 6.97 -16.62 -17.81
N THR A 341 6.10 -16.67 -16.79
CA THR A 341 5.90 -15.55 -15.87
C THR A 341 5.52 -15.98 -14.45
N ILE A 342 6.14 -15.32 -13.46
CA ILE A 342 5.80 -15.39 -12.04
C ILE A 342 5.03 -14.13 -11.65
N ILE A 343 3.87 -14.31 -11.03
CA ILE A 343 3.20 -13.25 -10.25
C ILE A 343 3.50 -13.50 -8.78
N MET A 344 4.35 -12.67 -8.19
CA MET A 344 4.75 -12.81 -6.80
C MET A 344 3.99 -11.85 -5.92
N ASN A 345 3.26 -12.41 -4.96
CA ASN A 345 2.47 -11.66 -3.98
C ASN A 345 2.85 -12.11 -2.57
N SER A 346 3.24 -11.17 -1.73
CA SER A 346 3.71 -11.39 -0.37
C SER A 346 3.52 -10.09 0.41
N GLY A 347 3.10 -10.17 1.67
CA GLY A 347 2.96 -9.03 2.59
C GLY A 347 2.13 -9.33 3.84
N LEU A 348 0.93 -9.93 3.69
CA LEU A 348 -0.02 -10.09 4.80
C LEU A 348 0.51 -11.03 5.91
N HIS A 349 1.15 -12.13 5.52
CA HIS A 349 1.68 -13.12 6.46
C HIS A 349 2.98 -12.64 7.12
N GLU A 350 3.76 -11.86 6.37
CA GLU A 350 5.01 -11.23 6.78
C GLU A 350 4.74 -10.24 7.92
N CYS A 351 3.66 -9.47 7.80
CA CYS A 351 3.25 -8.52 8.83
C CYS A 351 2.94 -9.17 10.18
N VAL A 352 2.53 -10.45 10.18
CA VAL A 352 2.27 -11.25 11.39
C VAL A 352 3.54 -11.90 11.91
N HIS A 353 4.35 -12.50 11.03
CA HIS A 353 5.57 -13.22 11.42
C HIS A 353 6.64 -12.28 12.00
N TRP A 354 6.97 -11.22 11.26
CA TRP A 354 8.15 -10.42 11.55
C TRP A 354 7.87 -9.39 12.63
N HIS A 355 8.66 -9.49 13.69
CA HIS A 355 8.48 -8.71 14.91
C HIS A 355 8.88 -7.24 14.74
N ASN A 356 9.75 -6.95 13.78
CA ASN A 356 10.21 -5.60 13.49
C ASN A 356 10.70 -5.48 12.04
N LEU A 357 10.89 -4.24 11.61
CA LEU A 357 11.31 -3.91 10.25
C LEU A 357 12.70 -4.45 9.88
N ARG A 358 13.65 -4.49 10.83
CA ARG A 358 15.00 -5.00 10.60
C ARG A 358 14.98 -6.49 10.27
N ALA A 359 14.31 -7.29 11.10
CA ALA A 359 14.18 -8.73 10.88
C ALA A 359 13.46 -9.03 9.56
N TYR A 360 12.42 -8.26 9.23
CA TYR A 360 11.76 -8.37 7.93
C TYR A 360 12.71 -8.05 6.76
N SER A 361 13.49 -6.98 6.84
CA SER A 361 14.46 -6.60 5.81
C SER A 361 15.49 -7.71 5.55
N GLU A 362 15.96 -8.38 6.60
CA GLU A 362 16.84 -9.55 6.49
C GLU A 362 16.13 -10.73 5.80
N GLY A 363 14.90 -11.05 6.23
CA GLY A 363 14.09 -12.11 5.62
C GLY A 363 13.76 -11.85 4.14
N ALA A 364 13.44 -10.60 3.79
CA ALA A 364 13.21 -10.18 2.40
C ALA A 364 14.51 -10.26 1.57
N GLY A 365 15.66 -9.91 2.15
CA GLY A 365 16.97 -10.09 1.52
C GLY A 365 17.32 -11.56 1.27
N TYR A 366 17.02 -12.43 2.24
CA TYR A 366 17.16 -13.87 2.08
C TYR A 366 16.25 -14.41 0.97
N ALA A 367 14.98 -14.01 0.96
CA ALA A 367 14.03 -14.40 -0.09
C ALA A 367 14.50 -13.96 -1.49
N ALA A 368 14.97 -12.71 -1.63
CA ALA A 368 15.51 -12.21 -2.89
C ALA A 368 16.76 -13.01 -3.33
N SER A 369 17.65 -13.36 -2.40
CA SER A 369 18.83 -14.17 -2.70
C SER A 369 18.46 -15.60 -3.14
N PHE A 370 17.49 -16.23 -2.47
CA PHE A 370 16.97 -17.54 -2.85
C PHE A 370 16.38 -17.51 -4.27
N TRP A 371 15.51 -16.55 -4.57
CA TRP A 371 14.91 -16.45 -5.90
C TRP A 371 15.94 -16.13 -6.98
N LYS A 372 16.96 -15.34 -6.67
CA LYS A 372 18.11 -15.12 -7.56
C LYS A 372 18.83 -16.43 -7.87
N GLU A 373 19.11 -17.25 -6.87
CA GLU A 373 19.71 -18.57 -7.07
C GLU A 373 18.86 -19.44 -8.02
N VAL A 374 17.54 -19.49 -7.79
CA VAL A 374 16.61 -20.24 -8.65
C VAL A 374 16.65 -19.74 -10.09
N MET A 375 16.56 -18.42 -10.31
CA MET A 375 16.59 -17.84 -11.66
C MET A 375 17.94 -18.00 -12.35
N ASP A 376 19.04 -17.90 -11.60
CA ASP A 376 20.40 -18.10 -12.13
C ASP A 376 20.59 -19.57 -12.54
N SER A 377 20.01 -20.53 -11.81
CA SER A 377 20.00 -21.94 -12.21
C SER A 377 19.25 -22.18 -13.52
N VAL A 378 18.08 -21.56 -13.71
CA VAL A 378 17.35 -21.61 -14.99
C VAL A 378 18.20 -21.05 -16.13
N ARG A 379 18.86 -19.90 -15.89
CA ARG A 379 19.74 -19.26 -16.88
C ARG A 379 20.94 -20.14 -17.25
N GLN A 380 21.57 -20.80 -16.28
CA GLN A 380 22.70 -21.69 -16.49
C GLN A 380 22.36 -22.91 -17.35
N ARG A 381 21.09 -23.36 -17.30
CA ARG A 381 20.57 -24.43 -18.18
C ARG A 381 20.26 -23.94 -19.60
N GLY A 382 20.52 -22.67 -19.93
CA GLY A 382 20.25 -22.10 -21.25
C GLY A 382 18.76 -21.83 -21.53
N LEU A 383 17.91 -21.90 -20.49
CA LEU A 383 16.47 -21.65 -20.61
C LEU A 383 16.15 -20.17 -20.42
N ALA A 384 15.04 -19.73 -21.02
CA ALA A 384 14.51 -18.40 -20.80
C ALA A 384 14.10 -18.24 -19.32
N VAL A 385 14.58 -17.18 -18.68
CA VAL A 385 14.25 -16.88 -17.29
C VAL A 385 12.82 -16.30 -17.23
N PRO A 386 11.95 -16.80 -16.34
CA PRO A 386 10.62 -16.23 -16.15
C PRO A 386 10.65 -14.73 -15.89
N ARG A 387 9.71 -14.00 -16.49
CA ARG A 387 9.45 -12.61 -16.08
C ARG A 387 8.84 -12.63 -14.69
N ILE A 388 9.28 -11.75 -13.78
CA ILE A 388 8.70 -11.68 -12.43
C ILE A 388 7.99 -10.35 -12.27
N PHE A 389 6.67 -10.40 -12.09
CA PHE A 389 5.89 -9.25 -11.68
C PHE A 389 5.67 -9.30 -10.18
N TYR A 390 6.13 -8.26 -9.48
CA TYR A 390 5.86 -8.11 -8.06
C TYR A 390 4.51 -7.42 -7.88
N ARG A 391 3.56 -8.12 -7.27
CA ARG A 391 2.25 -7.60 -6.91
C ARG A 391 2.30 -7.14 -5.46
N THR A 392 2.12 -5.84 -5.21
CA THR A 392 2.06 -5.33 -3.82
C THR A 392 0.81 -5.91 -3.13
N THR A 393 0.93 -6.28 -1.86
CA THR A 393 -0.24 -6.78 -1.14
C THR A 393 -1.15 -5.61 -0.77
N ILE A 394 -2.45 -5.80 -0.91
CA ILE A 394 -3.50 -4.81 -0.58
C ILE A 394 -3.49 -4.48 0.93
N ALA A 395 -3.72 -3.21 1.29
CA ALA A 395 -3.94 -2.81 2.68
C ALA A 395 -5.15 -3.56 3.26
N THR A 396 -5.17 -3.89 4.55
CA THR A 396 -6.36 -4.54 5.15
C THR A 396 -7.45 -3.53 5.49
N GLY A 397 -8.70 -4.01 5.53
CA GLY A 397 -9.89 -3.19 5.77
C GLY A 397 -10.44 -3.26 7.19
N GLY A 398 -11.42 -2.41 7.49
CA GLY A 398 -12.19 -2.47 8.73
C GLY A 398 -11.33 -2.57 10.00
N TYR A 399 -11.65 -3.52 10.88
CA TYR A 399 -10.94 -3.68 12.15
C TYR A 399 -9.48 -4.13 11.98
N ALA A 400 -9.17 -4.82 10.87
CA ALA A 400 -7.83 -5.28 10.56
C ALA A 400 -6.82 -4.15 10.32
N ARG A 401 -7.30 -2.94 10.05
CA ARG A 401 -6.47 -1.72 9.95
C ARG A 401 -5.68 -1.42 11.21
N SER A 402 -6.09 -1.95 12.36
CA SER A 402 -5.39 -1.83 13.64
C SER A 402 -4.39 -2.97 13.92
N LEU A 403 -4.47 -4.07 13.16
CA LEU A 403 -3.77 -5.32 13.48
C LEU A 403 -2.37 -5.36 12.87
N ALA A 404 -1.72 -6.52 12.98
CA ALA A 404 -0.35 -6.75 12.54
C ALA A 404 -0.12 -6.35 11.06
N PHE A 405 -1.10 -6.56 10.19
CA PHE A 405 -1.13 -6.21 8.75
C PHE A 405 -1.83 -4.87 8.47
N ASN A 406 -1.61 -3.88 9.33
CA ASN A 406 -2.15 -2.53 9.16
C ASN A 406 -1.57 -1.82 7.91
N PRO A 407 -2.26 -0.79 7.37
CA PRO A 407 -1.81 -0.06 6.18
C PRO A 407 -0.36 0.43 6.22
N ASN A 408 0.10 1.00 7.34
CA ASN A 408 1.48 1.48 7.50
C ASN A 408 2.50 0.35 7.33
N LYS A 409 2.29 -0.77 8.03
CA LYS A 409 3.19 -1.93 7.95
C LYS A 409 3.16 -2.59 6.57
N MET A 410 1.98 -2.73 5.98
CA MET A 410 1.81 -3.31 4.65
C MET A 410 2.54 -2.50 3.57
N GLU A 411 2.36 -1.17 3.59
CA GLU A 411 3.00 -0.25 2.64
C GLU A 411 4.53 -0.30 2.78
N ALA A 412 5.05 -0.20 4.00
CA ALA A 412 6.48 -0.32 4.27
C ALA A 412 7.06 -1.68 3.84
N PHE A 413 6.36 -2.78 4.11
CA PHE A 413 6.85 -4.12 3.79
C PHE A 413 6.84 -4.39 2.29
N ASN A 414 5.78 -3.98 1.58
CA ASN A 414 5.73 -4.03 0.11
C ASN A 414 6.95 -3.33 -0.51
N TRP A 415 7.29 -2.12 -0.02
CA TRP A 415 8.40 -1.35 -0.57
C TRP A 415 9.77 -1.97 -0.26
N VAL A 416 9.98 -2.49 0.95
CA VAL A 416 11.23 -3.17 1.31
C VAL A 416 11.42 -4.43 0.47
N ALA A 417 10.39 -5.26 0.30
CA ALA A 417 10.48 -6.42 -0.59
C ALA A 417 10.82 -5.99 -2.03
N LEU A 418 10.13 -4.99 -2.56
CA LEU A 418 10.36 -4.51 -3.91
C LEU A 418 11.80 -3.97 -4.11
N ASP A 419 12.33 -3.20 -3.15
CA ASP A 419 13.72 -2.74 -3.15
C ASP A 419 14.70 -3.92 -3.18
N LYS A 420 14.53 -4.93 -2.31
CA LYS A 420 15.41 -6.11 -2.28
C LYS A 420 15.38 -6.92 -3.59
N PHE A 421 14.19 -7.20 -4.12
CA PHE A 421 14.04 -7.98 -5.35
C PHE A 421 14.59 -7.25 -6.57
N ARG A 422 14.47 -5.92 -6.61
CA ARG A 422 15.07 -5.11 -7.69
C ARG A 422 16.58 -5.10 -7.65
N ARG A 423 17.18 -4.92 -6.47
CA ARG A 423 18.65 -5.00 -6.32
C ARG A 423 19.19 -6.37 -6.72
N ALA A 424 18.39 -7.43 -6.55
CA ALA A 424 18.72 -8.77 -7.01
C ALA A 424 18.53 -8.99 -8.54
N GLY A 425 18.02 -7.99 -9.28
CA GLY A 425 17.75 -8.07 -10.71
C GLY A 425 16.57 -8.98 -11.06
N LEU A 426 15.63 -9.19 -10.14
CA LEU A 426 14.52 -10.13 -10.32
C LEU A 426 13.29 -9.49 -10.95
N VAL A 427 13.00 -8.22 -10.67
CA VAL A 427 11.71 -7.60 -10.99
C VAL A 427 11.66 -7.17 -12.45
N SER A 428 10.69 -7.72 -13.20
CA SER A 428 10.36 -7.37 -14.58
C SER A 428 9.23 -6.34 -14.69
N GLY A 429 8.49 -6.12 -13.61
CA GLY A 429 7.40 -5.14 -13.51
C GLY A 429 6.71 -5.19 -12.15
N VAL A 430 5.88 -4.19 -11.85
CA VAL A 430 5.17 -4.04 -10.58
C VAL A 430 3.68 -3.82 -10.85
N ILE A 431 2.85 -4.51 -10.07
CA ILE A 431 1.41 -4.30 -10.02
C ILE A 431 1.10 -3.73 -8.64
N ASP A 432 0.87 -2.42 -8.58
CA ASP A 432 0.64 -1.73 -7.31
C ASP A 432 -0.82 -1.82 -6.85
N ASN A 433 -1.14 -3.00 -6.34
CA ASN A 433 -2.43 -3.38 -5.82
C ASN A 433 -2.86 -2.61 -4.56
N PHE A 434 -1.88 -2.13 -3.79
CA PHE A 434 -2.12 -1.39 -2.56
C PHE A 434 -2.93 -0.13 -2.85
N ASP A 435 -2.43 0.70 -3.76
CA ASP A 435 -3.11 1.93 -4.15
C ASP A 435 -4.28 1.67 -5.10
N MET A 436 -4.15 0.60 -5.92
CA MET A 436 -5.21 0.23 -6.84
C MET A 436 -6.53 -0.15 -6.20
N THR A 437 -6.52 -0.55 -4.93
CA THR A 437 -7.72 -1.01 -4.24
C THR A 437 -8.33 -0.01 -3.27
N PHE A 438 -7.64 1.12 -3.08
CA PHE A 438 -7.94 2.08 -2.04
C PHE A 438 -9.36 2.66 -2.05
N PRO A 439 -10.01 2.96 -3.19
CA PRO A 439 -11.38 3.47 -3.20
C PRO A 439 -12.39 2.57 -2.49
N TRP A 440 -12.08 1.28 -2.40
CA TRP A 440 -12.95 0.26 -1.81
C TRP A 440 -12.59 -0.03 -0.35
N HIS A 441 -11.58 0.66 0.20
CA HIS A 441 -11.12 0.47 1.58
C HIS A 441 -12.03 1.07 2.66
N PHE A 442 -13.02 1.86 2.24
CA PHE A 442 -13.72 2.80 3.11
C PHE A 442 -15.00 2.28 3.75
N ASP A 443 -15.64 1.27 3.17
CA ASP A 443 -16.82 0.66 3.77
C ASP A 443 -16.69 -0.86 3.87
N ASN A 444 -17.35 -1.43 4.88
CA ASN A 444 -17.48 -2.88 5.03
C ASN A 444 -18.36 -3.51 3.93
N ARG A 445 -18.74 -2.76 2.88
CA ARG A 445 -19.52 -3.27 1.74
C ARG A 445 -18.65 -3.98 0.72
N CYS A 446 -17.35 -3.66 0.71
CA CYS A 446 -16.37 -4.23 -0.20
C CYS A 446 -15.29 -5.09 0.51
N ASN A 447 -15.41 -5.31 1.83
CA ASN A 447 -14.53 -6.17 2.61
C ASN A 447 -15.23 -7.02 3.68
N ASP A 448 -14.65 -8.17 4.03
CA ASP A 448 -15.14 -9.07 5.08
C ASP A 448 -14.73 -8.66 6.51
N GLY A 449 -14.22 -7.44 6.67
CA GLY A 449 -13.55 -6.94 7.87
C GLY A 449 -12.03 -7.10 7.87
N VAL A 450 -11.44 -7.82 6.90
CA VAL A 450 -9.99 -8.00 6.74
C VAL A 450 -9.55 -7.94 5.28
N HIS A 451 -10.19 -8.72 4.41
CA HIS A 451 -9.82 -8.95 3.01
C HIS A 451 -10.79 -8.26 2.06
N TYR A 452 -10.25 -7.82 0.91
CA TYR A 452 -11.02 -7.30 -0.22
C TYR A 452 -11.05 -8.35 -1.34
N GLY A 453 -12.22 -8.59 -1.92
CA GLY A 453 -12.41 -9.61 -2.97
C GLY A 453 -12.47 -11.03 -2.41
N ARG A 454 -13.69 -11.54 -2.19
CA ARG A 454 -13.94 -12.96 -1.93
C ARG A 454 -14.82 -13.58 -3.01
N PRO A 455 -14.70 -14.91 -3.25
CA PRO A 455 -15.65 -15.67 -4.04
C PRO A 455 -17.09 -15.50 -3.54
N PRO A 456 -18.09 -15.80 -4.39
CA PRO A 456 -19.50 -15.56 -4.07
C PRO A 456 -19.92 -16.28 -2.82
N ALA A 457 -20.36 -15.53 -1.80
CA ALA A 457 -20.93 -16.10 -0.60
C ALA A 457 -22.26 -15.44 -0.30
N LYS A 458 -23.31 -16.24 -0.13
CA LYS A 458 -24.61 -15.79 0.43
C LYS A 458 -24.49 -15.59 1.95
N MET A 459 -23.46 -14.84 2.37
CA MET A 459 -23.17 -14.56 3.77
C MET A 459 -23.34 -13.07 4.03
N LYS A 460 -24.00 -12.75 5.13
CA LYS A 460 -24.09 -11.36 5.59
C LYS A 460 -22.71 -10.87 6.02
N TRP A 461 -22.31 -9.71 5.52
CA TRP A 461 -21.10 -9.02 5.91
C TRP A 461 -21.35 -8.16 7.14
N ARG A 462 -20.30 -7.45 7.60
CA ARG A 462 -20.34 -6.71 8.87
C ARG A 462 -21.39 -5.61 8.94
N ASP A 463 -21.88 -5.13 7.81
CA ASP A 463 -22.96 -4.15 7.72
C ASP A 463 -24.37 -4.78 7.71
N GLY A 464 -24.47 -6.12 7.78
CA GLY A 464 -25.73 -6.86 7.82
C GLY A 464 -26.30 -7.19 6.44
N GLU A 465 -25.68 -6.69 5.37
CA GLU A 465 -26.05 -6.92 3.98
C GLU A 465 -25.28 -8.10 3.37
N ILE A 466 -25.75 -8.67 2.26
CA ILE A 466 -25.02 -9.75 1.59
C ILE A 466 -23.79 -9.17 0.89
N GLY A 467 -22.62 -9.69 1.23
CA GLY A 467 -21.35 -9.23 0.71
C GLY A 467 -21.21 -9.22 -0.81
N HIS A 468 -20.68 -8.14 -1.35
CA HIS A 468 -20.57 -7.93 -2.79
C HIS A 468 -19.27 -8.40 -3.39
N GLN A 469 -19.30 -8.45 -4.72
CA GLN A 469 -18.49 -9.33 -5.52
C GLN A 469 -18.09 -8.68 -6.84
N TYR A 470 -17.05 -9.26 -7.43
CA TYR A 470 -16.65 -9.14 -8.82
C TYR A 470 -15.73 -7.98 -9.16
N PHE A 471 -15.95 -6.74 -8.70
CA PHE A 471 -15.16 -5.64 -9.28
C PHE A 471 -13.66 -5.73 -8.98
N VAL A 472 -13.26 -5.97 -7.72
CA VAL A 472 -11.83 -6.06 -7.37
C VAL A 472 -11.18 -7.26 -8.03
N ASP A 473 -11.74 -8.47 -7.89
CA ASP A 473 -11.13 -9.68 -8.46
C ASP A 473 -11.09 -9.66 -9.99
N LEU A 474 -12.12 -9.12 -10.67
CA LEU A 474 -12.10 -8.95 -12.12
C LEU A 474 -11.09 -7.90 -12.56
N MET A 475 -11.07 -6.74 -11.89
CA MET A 475 -10.10 -5.70 -12.18
C MET A 475 -8.68 -6.24 -12.03
N LEU A 476 -8.41 -7.05 -11.01
CA LEU A 476 -7.12 -7.69 -10.82
C LEU A 476 -6.79 -8.72 -11.91
N ALA A 477 -7.76 -9.53 -12.33
CA ALA A 477 -7.56 -10.43 -13.47
C ALA A 477 -7.25 -9.65 -14.75
N HIS A 478 -7.99 -8.57 -15.04
CA HIS A 478 -7.72 -7.70 -16.20
C HIS A 478 -6.33 -7.05 -16.13
N VAL A 479 -5.92 -6.59 -14.96
CA VAL A 479 -4.61 -5.95 -14.74
C VAL A 479 -3.48 -6.95 -14.91
N LEU A 480 -3.63 -8.16 -14.37
CA LEU A 480 -2.69 -9.25 -14.58
C LEU A 480 -2.59 -9.61 -16.05
N LEU A 481 -3.72 -9.76 -16.75
CA LEU A 481 -3.74 -10.04 -18.18
C LEU A 481 -3.10 -8.92 -19.00
N ASN A 482 -3.29 -7.64 -18.66
CA ASN A 482 -2.60 -6.54 -19.35
C ASN A 482 -1.09 -6.52 -19.08
N ALA A 483 -0.65 -6.93 -17.88
CA ALA A 483 0.77 -7.07 -17.56
C ALA A 483 1.43 -8.22 -18.34
N LEU A 484 0.70 -9.33 -18.50
CA LEU A 484 1.16 -10.54 -19.19
C LEU A 484 1.08 -10.42 -20.72
N CYS A 485 -0.05 -9.90 -21.21
CA CYS A 485 -0.47 -9.90 -22.59
C CYS A 485 -0.68 -8.46 -23.07
N SER A 486 0.36 -7.86 -23.65
CA SER A 486 0.18 -6.71 -24.55
C SER A 486 0.30 -7.19 -25.98
N ARG A 487 -0.62 -6.75 -26.84
CA ARG A 487 -0.46 -6.88 -28.30
C ARG A 487 0.77 -6.12 -28.78
#